data_AF-A0A359IDS9-F1
#
_entry.id   AF-A0A359IDS9-F1
#
_cell.length_a   1.000
_cell.length_b   1.000
_cell.length_c   1.000
_cell.angle_alpha   90.00
_cell.angle_beta   90.00
_cell.angle_gamma   90.00
#
_symmetry.space_group_name_H-M   'P 1'
#
loop_
_entity.id
_entity.type
_entity.pdbx_description
1 polymer ?
#
loop_
_entity_poly.entity_id
_entity_poly.type
_entity_poly.pdbx_seq_one_letter_code
_entity_poly.pdbx_strand_id
1 'polypeptide(L)'
;MITFLIKKTPLSSGEIQTIKTFSDSLDFDVVLLPDNHTSAPSYIHHQLQDSSFFHAVEAILGNDEDTFSKEYPFRIHPARENSPYFSQFLKLGRIHEIMDYLSRDVLPFLELGYLILILTFIVVTLIAIILIVVPLIFHQPGVFHSKRTLFYFSGLGLAFMFVEIVLIQRFILFFGNPLYAASAVISGILIFSGAGSYFSTRLE
;
A
#
# COMPACT_ATOMS: atom_id res chain seq x y z
N MET A 1 19.90 -4.91 11.30
CA MET A 1 20.53 -4.54 10.00
C MET A 1 21.24 -5.78 9.48
N ILE A 2 21.09 -6.12 8.21
CA ILE A 2 21.69 -7.34 7.61
C ILE A 2 22.74 -6.88 6.60
N THR A 3 23.89 -7.55 6.59
CA THR A 3 24.98 -7.29 5.63
C THR A 3 25.20 -8.53 4.79
N PHE A 4 25.13 -8.38 3.47
CA PHE A 4 25.39 -9.46 2.52
C PHE A 4 26.83 -9.37 2.01
N LEU A 5 27.56 -10.49 2.08
CA LEU A 5 28.88 -10.64 1.48
C LEU A 5 28.75 -11.55 0.26
N ILE A 6 29.00 -11.02 -0.93
CA ILE A 6 28.81 -11.73 -2.20
C ILE A 6 30.16 -11.82 -2.91
N LYS A 7 30.54 -13.04 -3.31
CA LYS A 7 31.77 -13.34 -4.05
C LYS A 7 31.43 -14.07 -5.34
N LYS A 8 32.17 -13.79 -6.42
CA LYS A 8 31.98 -14.46 -7.73
C LYS A 8 32.43 -15.92 -7.74
N THR A 9 33.26 -16.34 -6.80
CA THR A 9 33.72 -17.72 -6.64
C THR A 9 33.19 -18.29 -5.33
N PRO A 10 33.04 -19.62 -5.21
CA PRO A 10 32.72 -20.26 -3.94
C PRO A 10 33.66 -19.80 -2.82
N LEU A 11 33.13 -19.66 -1.61
CA LEU A 11 33.91 -19.36 -0.43
C LEU A 11 34.74 -20.58 -0.05
N SER A 12 36.02 -20.38 0.22
CA SER A 12 36.88 -21.44 0.75
C SER A 12 36.61 -21.65 2.24
N SER A 13 36.92 -22.84 2.77
CA SER A 13 36.74 -23.15 4.19
C SER A 13 37.51 -22.20 5.11
N GLY A 14 38.68 -21.69 4.68
CA GLY A 14 39.46 -20.71 5.44
C GLY A 14 38.80 -19.33 5.49
N GLU A 15 38.16 -18.91 4.40
CA GLU A 15 37.39 -17.65 4.36
C GLU A 15 36.15 -17.74 5.24
N ILE A 16 35.44 -18.88 5.23
CA ILE A 16 34.28 -19.11 6.10
C ILE A 16 34.69 -19.00 7.57
N GLN A 17 35.82 -19.60 7.96
CA GLN A 17 36.32 -19.49 9.33
C GLN A 17 36.68 -18.05 9.71
N THR A 18 37.28 -17.31 8.78
CA THR A 18 37.60 -15.88 8.96
C THR A 18 36.33 -15.06 9.19
N ILE A 19 35.28 -15.32 8.40
CA ILE A 19 33.98 -14.65 8.55
C ILE A 19 33.38 -14.95 9.93
N LYS A 20 33.37 -16.23 10.35
CA LYS A 20 32.85 -16.62 11.67
C LYS A 20 33.60 -15.90 12.80
N THR A 21 34.93 -15.94 12.79
CA THR A 21 35.75 -15.28 13.83
C THR A 21 35.58 -13.75 13.83
N PHE A 22 35.46 -13.12 12.66
CA PHE A 22 35.20 -11.69 12.56
C PHE A 22 33.81 -11.34 13.11
N SER A 23 32.78 -12.09 12.73
CA SER A 23 31.42 -11.93 13.22
C SER A 23 31.35 -12.11 14.73
N ASP A 24 31.93 -13.17 15.27
CA ASP A 24 31.98 -13.43 16.71
C ASP A 24 32.73 -12.31 17.47
N SER A 25 33.81 -11.77 16.90
CA SER A 25 34.58 -10.67 17.55
C SER A 25 33.80 -9.36 17.66
N LEU A 26 32.73 -9.20 16.89
CA LEU A 26 31.87 -8.03 16.85
C LEU A 26 30.43 -8.33 17.32
N ASP A 27 30.23 -9.48 17.96
CA ASP A 27 28.91 -9.96 18.44
C ASP A 27 27.85 -10.01 17.32
N PHE A 28 28.25 -10.33 16.09
CA PHE A 28 27.33 -10.53 14.96
C PHE A 28 26.98 -12.01 14.79
N ASP A 29 25.70 -12.31 14.53
CA ASP A 29 25.28 -13.67 14.17
C ASP A 29 25.37 -13.89 12.67
N VAL A 30 25.88 -15.06 12.29
CA VAL A 30 25.98 -15.48 10.89
C VAL A 30 24.67 -16.14 10.48
N VAL A 31 23.97 -15.51 9.52
CA VAL A 31 22.61 -15.90 9.10
C VAL A 31 22.61 -17.03 8.06
N LEU A 32 23.51 -17.00 7.08
CA LEU A 32 23.52 -17.93 5.95
C LEU A 32 24.96 -18.22 5.47
N LEU A 33 25.27 -19.49 5.20
CA LEU A 33 26.54 -19.94 4.61
C LEU A 33 26.26 -20.91 3.44
N PRO A 34 27.07 -20.91 2.36
CA PRO A 34 26.77 -21.63 1.12
C PRO A 34 26.79 -23.16 1.22
N ASP A 35 27.62 -23.70 2.10
CA ASP A 35 27.76 -25.14 2.29
C ASP A 35 27.09 -25.56 3.59
N ASN A 36 26.37 -26.67 3.48
CA ASN A 36 25.49 -27.38 4.41
C ASN A 36 26.14 -27.78 5.76
N HIS A 37 26.92 -26.90 6.37
CA HIS A 37 27.42 -27.04 7.71
C HIS A 37 26.24 -26.86 8.64
N THR A 38 25.66 -28.00 8.98
CA THR A 38 24.87 -28.37 10.16
C THR A 38 25.63 -28.03 11.45
N SER A 39 26.15 -26.81 11.56
CA SER A 39 26.47 -26.19 12.82
C SER A 39 25.17 -25.54 13.24
N ALA A 40 24.61 -26.01 14.34
CA ALA A 40 23.46 -25.38 14.98
C ALA A 40 23.61 -23.87 14.85
N PRO A 41 22.58 -23.18 14.36
CA PRO A 41 22.71 -21.77 14.07
C PRO A 41 23.28 -21.03 15.27
N SER A 42 24.36 -20.27 15.04
CA SER A 42 25.04 -19.51 16.08
C SER A 42 24.23 -18.26 16.42
N TYR A 43 23.01 -18.45 16.92
CA TYR A 43 22.10 -17.40 17.39
C TYR A 43 22.47 -16.97 18.81
N ILE A 44 23.74 -16.62 19.01
CA ILE A 44 24.29 -16.43 20.36
C ILE A 44 24.11 -14.98 20.80
N HIS A 45 24.20 -14.02 19.87
CA HIS A 45 24.29 -12.61 20.21
C HIS A 45 22.94 -11.87 20.07
N HIS A 46 22.11 -12.22 19.08
CA HIS A 46 20.78 -11.63 18.85
C HIS A 46 19.67 -12.65 19.09
N GLN A 47 18.97 -12.47 20.21
CA GLN A 47 17.74 -13.19 20.48
C GLN A 47 16.59 -12.54 19.70
N LEU A 48 16.16 -13.20 18.63
CA LEU A 48 14.92 -12.88 17.94
C LEU A 48 13.75 -13.51 18.69
N GLN A 49 12.56 -12.90 18.59
CA GLN A 49 11.33 -13.45 19.18
C GLN A 49 10.98 -14.83 18.62
N ASP A 50 11.37 -15.11 17.38
CA ASP A 50 11.11 -16.38 16.71
C ASP A 50 12.16 -16.65 15.61
N SER A 51 12.28 -17.93 15.26
CA SER A 51 13.12 -18.49 14.19
C SER A 51 12.59 -18.23 12.77
N SER A 52 11.36 -17.72 12.62
CA SER A 52 10.71 -17.44 11.33
C SER A 52 11.53 -16.55 10.40
N PHE A 53 12.30 -15.60 10.93
CA PHE A 53 13.18 -14.76 10.12
C PHE A 53 14.21 -15.59 9.33
N PHE A 54 14.86 -16.56 9.98
CA PHE A 54 15.90 -17.38 9.36
C PHE A 54 15.31 -18.35 8.34
N HIS A 55 14.19 -18.98 8.70
CA HIS A 55 13.45 -19.84 7.76
C HIS A 55 13.02 -19.07 6.51
N ALA A 56 12.61 -17.80 6.67
CA ALA A 56 12.26 -16.95 5.53
C ALA A 56 13.47 -16.68 4.63
N VAL A 57 14.63 -16.36 5.20
CA VAL A 57 15.86 -16.10 4.43
C VAL A 57 16.32 -17.34 3.67
N GLU A 58 16.30 -18.50 4.31
CA GLU A 58 16.66 -19.78 3.68
C GLU A 58 15.69 -20.16 2.56
N ALA A 59 14.38 -20.01 2.78
CA ALA A 59 13.37 -20.33 1.79
C ALA A 59 13.40 -19.39 0.57
N ILE A 60 13.69 -18.10 0.77
CA ILE A 60 13.79 -17.11 -0.32
C ILE A 60 15.07 -17.31 -1.15
N LEU A 61 16.21 -17.63 -0.51
CA LEU A 61 17.49 -17.82 -1.20
C LEU A 61 17.68 -19.25 -1.73
N GLY A 62 16.89 -20.20 -1.24
CA GLY A 62 16.83 -21.57 -1.71
C GLY A 62 15.96 -21.74 -2.95
N ASN A 63 15.58 -22.99 -3.23
CA ASN A 63 14.77 -23.33 -4.40
C ASN A 63 13.24 -23.27 -4.13
N ASP A 64 12.86 -22.86 -2.92
CA ASP A 64 11.47 -22.90 -2.42
C ASP A 64 10.79 -21.51 -2.40
N GLU A 65 11.38 -20.51 -3.05
CA GLU A 65 10.89 -19.11 -3.07
C GLU A 65 9.40 -19.02 -3.44
N ASP A 66 8.98 -19.75 -4.47
CA ASP A 66 7.60 -19.71 -4.98
C ASP A 66 6.58 -20.28 -3.99
N THR A 67 6.95 -21.36 -3.29
CA THR A 67 6.08 -22.03 -2.31
C THR A 67 5.97 -21.17 -1.06
N PHE A 68 7.11 -20.71 -0.53
CA PHE A 68 7.17 -19.83 0.63
C PHE A 68 6.45 -18.52 0.37
N SER A 69 6.66 -17.91 -0.80
CA SER A 69 5.98 -16.66 -1.18
C SER A 69 4.48 -16.81 -1.28
N LYS A 70 3.93 -18.00 -1.60
CA LYS A 70 2.48 -18.23 -1.63
C LYS A 70 1.91 -18.38 -0.22
N GLU A 71 2.59 -19.14 0.62
CA GLU A 71 2.17 -19.42 2.00
C GLU A 71 2.33 -18.21 2.93
N TYR A 72 3.33 -17.36 2.71
CA TYR A 72 3.57 -16.21 3.54
C TYR A 72 2.35 -15.26 3.57
N PRO A 73 1.92 -14.75 4.74
CA PRO A 73 0.69 -13.95 4.83
C PRO A 73 0.75 -12.62 4.03
N PHE A 74 1.96 -12.11 3.78
CA PHE A 74 2.19 -10.89 3.03
C PHE A 74 2.74 -11.16 1.62
N ARG A 75 2.59 -10.18 0.72
CA ARG A 75 3.20 -10.20 -0.62
C ARG A 75 4.65 -9.76 -0.50
N ILE A 76 5.56 -10.72 -0.68
CA ILE A 76 7.02 -10.53 -0.61
C ILE A 76 7.71 -10.57 -1.98
N HIS A 77 6.95 -10.76 -3.06
CA HIS A 77 7.53 -10.82 -4.40
C HIS A 77 8.20 -9.50 -4.79
N PRO A 78 9.36 -9.56 -5.46
CA PRO A 78 10.01 -8.37 -5.99
C PRO A 78 9.10 -7.70 -7.02
N ALA A 79 9.12 -6.37 -7.05
CA ALA A 79 8.36 -5.62 -8.06
C ALA A 79 8.88 -5.99 -9.46
N ARG A 80 7.94 -6.33 -10.34
CA ARG A 80 8.19 -6.60 -11.76
C ARG A 80 7.52 -5.51 -12.59
N GLU A 81 7.91 -5.41 -13.85
CA GLU A 81 7.31 -4.46 -14.81
C GLU A 81 5.78 -4.60 -14.89
N ASN A 82 5.27 -5.83 -14.80
CA ASN A 82 3.83 -6.13 -14.79
C ASN A 82 3.15 -5.96 -13.42
N SER A 83 3.89 -5.65 -12.36
CA SER A 83 3.39 -5.46 -10.99
C SER A 83 4.21 -4.43 -10.22
N PRO A 84 4.07 -3.12 -10.55
CA PRO A 84 4.98 -2.07 -10.08
C PRO A 84 4.73 -1.58 -8.64
N TYR A 85 3.64 -2.00 -8.00
CA TYR A 85 3.22 -1.45 -6.71
C TYR A 85 3.92 -2.11 -5.52
N PHE A 86 4.90 -1.41 -4.95
CA PHE A 86 5.69 -1.82 -3.80
C PHE A 86 4.95 -1.82 -2.45
N SER A 87 3.77 -1.19 -2.35
CA SER A 87 3.09 -0.91 -1.07
C SER A 87 1.84 -1.77 -0.81
N GLN A 88 1.56 -2.76 -1.66
CA GLN A 88 0.44 -3.69 -1.46
C GLN A 88 0.94 -5.01 -0.85
N PHE A 89 1.16 -4.99 0.46
CA PHE A 89 1.68 -6.15 1.20
C PHE A 89 0.58 -7.14 1.60
N LEU A 90 -0.68 -6.72 1.66
CA LEU A 90 -1.78 -7.55 2.15
C LEU A 90 -2.33 -8.49 1.06
N LYS A 91 -2.46 -9.77 1.41
CA LYS A 91 -3.21 -10.75 0.62
C LYS A 91 -4.65 -10.84 1.15
N LEU A 92 -5.61 -10.31 0.39
CA LEU A 92 -7.04 -10.31 0.76
C LEU A 92 -7.57 -11.71 1.12
N GLY A 93 -7.11 -12.75 0.42
CA GLY A 93 -7.51 -14.14 0.67
C GLY A 93 -6.95 -14.77 1.95
N ARG A 94 -6.00 -14.11 2.63
CA ARG A 94 -5.34 -14.60 3.86
C ARG A 94 -5.57 -13.67 5.05
N ILE A 95 -6.52 -12.73 4.95
CA ILE A 95 -6.85 -11.79 6.04
C ILE A 95 -7.18 -12.49 7.36
N HIS A 96 -7.87 -13.64 7.31
CA HIS A 96 -8.20 -14.40 8.52
C HIS A 96 -6.93 -14.95 9.21
N GLU A 97 -6.00 -15.52 8.45
CA GLU A 97 -4.73 -16.02 8.99
C GLU A 97 -3.86 -14.87 9.52
N ILE A 98 -3.83 -13.73 8.82
CA ILE A 98 -3.11 -12.53 9.29
C ILE A 98 -3.65 -12.08 10.64
N MET A 99 -4.97 -12.12 10.84
CA MET A 99 -5.61 -11.72 12.10
C MET A 99 -5.30 -12.68 13.26
N ASP A 100 -5.05 -13.96 12.96
CA ASP A 100 -4.70 -14.99 13.96
C ASP A 100 -3.21 -14.99 14.33
N TYR A 101 -2.31 -14.76 13.38
CA TYR A 101 -0.85 -14.80 13.60
C TYR A 101 -0.25 -13.48 14.09
N LEU A 102 -0.87 -12.35 13.74
CA LEU A 102 -0.28 -11.05 14.00
C LEU A 102 -0.72 -10.59 15.40
N SER A 103 0.21 -10.65 16.36
CA SER A 103 0.02 -10.11 17.71
C SER A 103 -0.57 -8.69 17.66
N ARG A 104 -1.40 -8.35 18.64
CA ARG A 104 -2.19 -7.11 18.76
C ARG A 104 -1.42 -5.79 18.54
N ASP A 105 -0.09 -5.84 18.56
CA ASP A 105 0.81 -4.69 18.49
C ASP A 105 1.26 -4.31 17.06
N VAL A 106 1.21 -5.23 16.08
CA VAL A 106 1.68 -5.00 14.69
C VAL A 106 0.53 -4.86 13.68
N LEU A 107 -0.64 -5.43 13.98
CA LEU A 107 -1.90 -5.20 13.23
C LEU A 107 -2.26 -3.72 13.08
N PRO A 108 -2.18 -2.87 14.12
CA PRO A 108 -2.65 -1.49 14.03
C PRO A 108 -1.95 -0.72 12.92
N PHE A 109 -0.63 -0.87 12.76
CA PHE A 109 0.13 -0.04 11.81
C PHE A 109 -0.20 -0.35 10.35
N LEU A 110 -0.42 -1.62 10.00
CA LEU A 110 -0.72 -2.02 8.62
C LEU A 110 -2.23 -1.91 8.32
N GLU A 111 -3.09 -2.20 9.30
CA GLU A 111 -4.54 -2.11 9.13
C GLU A 111 -5.05 -0.67 9.19
N LEU A 112 -4.45 0.23 9.98
CA LEU A 112 -4.94 1.61 10.12
C LEU A 112 -5.06 2.32 8.77
N GLY A 113 -4.09 2.17 7.87
CA GLY A 113 -4.15 2.80 6.55
C GLY A 113 -5.34 2.33 5.71
N TYR A 114 -5.58 1.01 5.67
CA TYR A 114 -6.67 0.43 4.89
C TYR A 114 -8.03 0.62 5.56
N LEU A 115 -8.08 0.55 6.89
CA LEU A 115 -9.26 0.82 7.70
C LEU A 115 -9.69 2.27 7.55
N ILE A 116 -8.76 3.23 7.64
CA ILE A 116 -9.05 4.65 7.42
C ILE A 116 -9.58 4.85 6.00
N LEU A 117 -8.98 4.20 4.99
CA LEU A 117 -9.44 4.29 3.61
C LEU A 117 -10.88 3.79 3.45
N ILE A 118 -11.19 2.59 3.94
CA ILE A 118 -12.56 2.02 3.89
C ILE A 118 -13.53 2.87 4.67
N LEU A 119 -13.18 3.27 5.89
CA LEU A 119 -14.03 4.08 6.76
C LEU A 119 -14.34 5.43 6.09
N THR A 120 -13.33 6.08 5.53
CA THR A 120 -13.50 7.34 4.79
C THR A 120 -14.39 7.13 3.57
N PHE A 121 -14.19 6.04 2.82
CA PHE A 121 -15.04 5.70 1.68
C PHE A 121 -16.50 5.52 2.08
N ILE A 122 -16.77 4.78 3.17
CA ILE A 122 -18.12 4.58 3.71
C ILE A 122 -18.73 5.91 4.13
N VAL A 123 -18.02 6.71 4.93
CA VAL A 123 -18.50 8.00 5.43
C VAL A 123 -18.79 8.96 4.27
N VAL A 124 -17.87 9.11 3.31
CA VAL A 124 -18.04 9.99 2.15
C VAL A 124 -19.19 9.49 1.27
N THR A 125 -19.34 8.19 1.06
CA THR A 125 -20.45 7.61 0.29
C THR A 125 -21.79 7.87 0.98
N LEU A 126 -21.87 7.67 2.30
CA LEU A 126 -23.08 7.96 3.07
C LEU A 126 -23.43 9.44 3.02
N ILE A 127 -22.45 10.33 3.21
CA ILE A 127 -22.65 11.78 3.11
C ILE A 127 -23.13 12.14 1.70
N ALA A 128 -22.50 11.60 0.65
CA ALA A 128 -22.91 11.87 -0.73
C ALA A 128 -24.34 11.39 -1.02
N ILE A 129 -24.72 10.19 -0.56
CA ILE A 129 -26.08 9.68 -0.69
C ILE A 129 -27.06 10.61 0.02
N ILE A 130 -26.75 11.01 1.26
CA ILE A 130 -27.61 11.93 2.02
C ILE A 130 -27.74 13.26 1.28
N LEU A 131 -26.62 13.86 0.86
CA LEU A 131 -26.62 15.19 0.25
C LEU A 131 -27.24 15.22 -1.16
N ILE A 132 -27.22 14.10 -1.89
CA ILE A 132 -27.76 14.02 -3.26
C ILE A 132 -29.19 13.47 -3.26
N VAL A 133 -29.41 12.31 -2.64
CA VAL A 133 -30.67 11.56 -2.75
C VAL A 133 -31.78 12.22 -1.92
N VAL A 134 -31.47 12.72 -0.71
CA VAL A 134 -32.47 13.34 0.17
C VAL A 134 -33.13 14.56 -0.50
N PRO A 135 -32.41 15.61 -0.92
CA PRO A 135 -33.05 16.78 -1.54
C PRO A 135 -33.77 16.41 -2.84
N LEU A 136 -33.26 15.44 -3.59
CA LEU A 136 -33.86 15.00 -4.85
C LEU A 136 -35.24 14.35 -4.64
N ILE A 137 -35.39 13.50 -3.62
CA ILE A 137 -36.68 12.89 -3.28
C ILE A 137 -37.67 13.94 -2.78
N PHE A 138 -37.23 14.90 -1.96
CA PHE A 138 -38.11 15.90 -1.37
C PHE A 138 -38.56 17.00 -2.35
N HIS A 139 -37.70 17.43 -3.28
CA HIS A 139 -38.00 18.58 -4.17
C HIS A 139 -38.38 18.18 -5.59
N GLN A 140 -37.92 17.04 -6.11
CA GLN A 140 -38.13 16.67 -7.52
C GLN A 140 -38.34 15.15 -7.72
N PRO A 141 -39.45 14.57 -7.21
CA PRO A 141 -39.72 13.12 -7.28
C PRO A 141 -39.83 12.57 -8.72
N GLY A 142 -40.01 13.43 -9.73
CA GLY A 142 -40.08 13.04 -11.15
C GLY A 142 -38.73 12.76 -11.82
N VAL A 143 -37.60 13.22 -11.26
CA VAL A 143 -36.28 13.12 -11.91
C VAL A 143 -35.78 11.66 -11.99
N PHE A 144 -36.17 10.82 -11.04
CA PHE A 144 -35.83 9.39 -11.02
C PHE A 144 -36.42 8.60 -12.19
N HIS A 145 -37.46 9.10 -12.87
CA HIS A 145 -38.08 8.41 -14.00
C HIS A 145 -37.27 8.54 -15.30
N SER A 146 -36.40 9.55 -15.41
CA SER A 146 -35.58 9.75 -16.61
C SER A 146 -34.17 9.19 -16.40
N LYS A 147 -33.97 7.92 -16.79
CA LYS A 147 -32.63 7.28 -16.82
C LYS A 147 -31.60 8.09 -17.60
N ARG A 148 -32.05 8.85 -18.62
CA ARG A 148 -31.19 9.70 -19.45
C ARG A 148 -30.62 10.89 -18.67
N THR A 149 -31.42 11.50 -17.81
CA THR A 149 -30.98 12.62 -16.97
C THR A 149 -29.96 12.15 -15.93
N LEU A 150 -30.21 10.99 -15.30
CA LEU A 150 -29.26 10.40 -14.35
C LEU A 150 -27.92 10.09 -15.01
N PHE A 151 -27.90 9.41 -16.15
CA PHE A 151 -26.66 9.11 -16.89
C PHE A 151 -25.92 10.38 -17.32
N TYR A 152 -26.65 11.41 -17.76
CA TYR A 152 -26.06 12.67 -18.16
C TYR A 152 -25.35 13.37 -16.99
N PHE A 153 -26.03 13.52 -15.84
CA PHE A 153 -25.44 14.15 -14.66
C PHE A 153 -24.31 13.31 -14.05
N SER A 154 -24.45 11.98 -14.00
CA SER A 154 -23.37 11.10 -13.55
C SER A 154 -22.15 11.19 -14.46
N GLY A 155 -22.35 11.24 -15.78
CA GLY A 155 -21.26 11.42 -16.75
C GLY A 155 -20.57 12.77 -16.59
N LEU A 156 -21.32 13.84 -16.35
CA LEU A 156 -20.78 15.18 -16.10
C LEU A 156 -19.92 15.20 -14.81
N GLY A 157 -20.43 14.63 -13.71
CA GLY A 157 -19.68 14.54 -12.45
C GLY A 157 -18.42 13.69 -12.58
N LEU A 158 -18.49 12.58 -13.32
CA LEU A 158 -17.35 11.69 -13.55
C LEU A 158 -16.28 12.37 -14.42
N ALA A 159 -16.68 13.12 -15.46
CA ALA A 159 -15.78 13.94 -16.26
C ALA A 159 -15.09 15.01 -15.40
N PHE A 160 -15.84 15.66 -14.50
CA PHE A 160 -15.30 16.67 -13.58
C PHE A 160 -14.26 16.06 -12.63
N MET A 161 -14.55 14.90 -12.04
CA MET A 161 -13.62 14.17 -11.18
C MET A 161 -12.33 13.79 -11.92
N PHE A 162 -12.41 13.35 -13.19
CA PHE A 162 -11.20 13.07 -13.98
C PHE A 162 -10.34 14.32 -14.18
N VAL A 163 -10.97 15.45 -14.51
CA VAL A 163 -10.25 16.72 -14.68
C VAL A 163 -9.59 17.13 -13.35
N GLU A 164 -10.31 17.05 -12.23
CA GLU A 164 -9.76 17.32 -10.90
C GLU A 164 -8.56 16.42 -10.59
N ILE A 165 -8.68 15.10 -10.77
CA ILE A 165 -7.60 14.14 -10.48
C ILE A 165 -6.34 14.47 -11.29
N VAL A 166 -6.47 14.75 -12.60
CA VAL A 166 -5.33 15.10 -13.46
C VAL A 166 -4.68 16.41 -13.02
N LEU A 167 -5.49 17.42 -12.67
CA LEU A 167 -4.98 18.69 -12.18
C LEU A 167 -4.26 18.51 -10.85
N ILE A 168 -4.84 17.79 -9.89
CA ILE A 168 -4.20 17.51 -8.59
C ILE A 168 -2.85 16.83 -8.81
N GLN A 169 -2.76 15.80 -9.63
CA GLN A 169 -1.49 15.12 -9.95
C GLN A 169 -0.44 16.08 -10.51
N ARG A 170 -0.85 16.98 -11.40
CA ARG A 170 0.07 17.98 -11.97
C ARG A 170 0.46 19.05 -10.95
N PHE A 171 -0.46 19.49 -10.09
CA PHE A 171 -0.22 20.48 -9.05
C PHE A 171 0.58 19.92 -7.86
N ILE A 172 0.54 18.61 -7.61
CA ILE A 172 1.43 17.94 -6.65
C ILE A 172 2.89 18.22 -7.00
N LEU A 173 3.26 18.18 -8.29
CA LEU A 173 4.61 18.48 -8.75
C LEU A 173 5.03 19.93 -8.49
N PHE A 174 4.07 20.87 -8.46
CA PHE A 174 4.34 22.28 -8.20
C PHE A 174 4.40 22.61 -6.70
N PHE A 175 3.47 22.06 -5.90
CA PHE A 175 3.36 22.36 -4.47
C PHE A 175 4.22 21.45 -3.58
N GLY A 176 4.65 20.29 -4.09
CA GLY A 176 5.38 19.28 -3.33
C GLY A 176 4.57 18.57 -2.23
N ASN A 177 3.32 18.97 -2.00
CA ASN A 177 2.42 18.39 -1.00
C ASN A 177 1.02 18.11 -1.59
N PRO A 178 0.55 16.85 -1.57
CA PRO A 178 -0.78 16.47 -2.06
C PRO A 178 -1.96 17.19 -1.44
N LEU A 179 -1.89 17.53 -0.16
CA LEU A 179 -2.99 18.22 0.53
C LEU A 179 -3.19 19.64 -0.01
N TYR A 180 -2.11 20.38 -0.24
CA TYR A 180 -2.18 21.75 -0.78
C TYR A 180 -2.59 21.76 -2.25
N ALA A 181 -2.11 20.80 -3.04
CA ALA A 181 -2.53 20.66 -4.43
C ALA A 181 -4.02 20.36 -4.54
N ALA A 182 -4.54 19.42 -3.74
CA ALA A 182 -5.95 19.06 -3.72
C ALA A 182 -6.84 20.23 -3.31
N SER A 183 -6.51 20.92 -2.21
CA SER A 183 -7.34 22.03 -1.71
C SER A 183 -7.39 23.20 -2.69
N ALA A 184 -6.26 23.55 -3.32
CA ALA A 184 -6.18 24.62 -4.30
C ALA A 184 -6.99 24.31 -5.57
N VAL A 185 -6.84 23.10 -6.12
CA VAL A 185 -7.56 22.67 -7.34
C VAL A 185 -9.06 22.65 -7.10
N ILE A 186 -9.51 21.97 -6.04
CA ILE A 186 -10.94 21.83 -5.71
C ILE A 186 -11.55 23.22 -5.47
N SER A 187 -10.88 24.06 -4.68
CA SER A 187 -11.38 25.40 -4.34
C SER A 187 -11.44 26.30 -5.58
N GLY A 188 -10.41 26.29 -6.43
CA GLY A 188 -10.40 27.06 -7.67
C GLY A 188 -11.55 26.65 -8.58
N ILE A 189 -11.68 25.35 -8.84
CA ILE A 189 -12.73 24.81 -9.71
C ILE A 189 -14.13 25.13 -9.17
N LEU A 190 -14.37 25.00 -7.86
CA LEU A 190 -15.65 25.35 -7.25
C LEU A 190 -15.98 26.85 -7.36
N ILE A 191 -15.00 27.73 -7.12
CA ILE A 191 -15.19 29.19 -7.24
C ILE A 191 -15.54 29.58 -8.67
N PHE A 192 -14.78 29.09 -9.66
CA PHE A 192 -15.04 29.41 -11.06
C PHE A 192 -16.36 28.80 -11.57
N SER A 193 -16.71 27.60 -11.10
CA SER A 193 -18.01 26.97 -11.44
C SER A 193 -19.17 27.75 -10.82
N GLY A 194 -19.04 28.18 -9.57
CA GLY A 194 -20.03 29.02 -8.90
C GLY A 194 -20.20 30.39 -9.56
N ALA A 195 -19.08 31.04 -9.92
CA ALA A 195 -19.09 32.29 -10.66
C ALA A 195 -19.75 32.12 -12.04
N GLY A 196 -19.39 31.07 -12.78
CA GLY A 196 -20.00 30.75 -14.07
C GLY A 196 -21.51 30.56 -13.99
N SER A 197 -22.00 29.85 -12.97
CA SER A 197 -23.44 29.67 -12.72
C SER A 197 -24.16 31.00 -12.43
N TYR A 198 -23.54 31.86 -11.61
CA TYR A 198 -24.07 33.20 -11.30
C TYR A 198 -24.14 34.11 -12.53
N PHE A 199 -23.13 34.08 -13.41
CA PHE A 199 -23.16 34.89 -14.63
C PHE A 199 -24.10 34.32 -15.69
N SER A 200 -24.28 32.99 -15.76
CA SER A 200 -25.20 32.34 -16.69
C SER A 200 -26.65 32.74 -16.47
N THR A 201 -27.07 32.95 -15.22
CA THR A 201 -28.43 33.41 -14.88
C THR A 201 -28.70 34.87 -15.26
N ARG A 202 -27.67 35.61 -15.71
CA ARG A 202 -27.79 37.01 -16.17
C ARG A 202 -27.80 37.17 -17.70
N LEU A 203 -27.61 36.08 -18.45
CA LEU A 203 -27.55 36.07 -19.92
C LEU A 203 -28.77 35.41 -20.59
N GLU A 204 -29.72 34.90 -19.79
CA GLU A 204 -31.12 34.67 -20.18
C GLU A 204 -31.98 35.87 -19.75
#